data_AF-V8QUJ2-F1
#
_entry.id   AF-V8QUJ2-F1
#
_cell.length_a   1.000
_cell.length_b   1.000
_cell.length_c   1.000
_cell.angle_alpha   90.00
_cell.angle_beta   90.00
_cell.angle_gamma   90.00
#
_symmetry.space_group_name_H-M   'P 1'
#
loop_
_entity.id
_entity.type
_entity.pdbx_description
1 polymer ?
#
loop_
_entity_poly.entity_id
_entity_poly.type
_entity_poly.pdbx_seq_one_letter_code
_entity_poly.pdbx_strand_id
1 'polypeptide(L)'
;MTQTMPAQEQRVQPGRESEMHPAPIYDDPHYKSAGKLEGKVALITGGDSGIGRATTIAFAKEGAKLAIVYLEEDRDANETKECVEKYGSEILLLKGDIGDVDFAKKCVQDTFAHYGKLDILVNNAGEQHTAAEPEDIT
;
A
#
# COMPACT_ATOMS: atom_id res chain seq x y z
N MET A 1 -28.68 1.09 14.35
CA MET A 1 -27.37 1.68 13.97
C MET A 1 -27.63 2.57 12.77
N THR A 2 -27.18 3.82 12.80
CA THR A 2 -27.28 4.70 11.63
C THR A 2 -26.35 4.13 10.56
N GLN A 3 -26.87 3.81 9.38
CA GLN A 3 -26.06 3.30 8.28
C GLN A 3 -25.09 4.41 7.86
N THR A 4 -23.80 4.21 8.11
CA THR A 4 -22.75 5.21 7.84
C THR A 4 -22.19 5.12 6.42
N MET A 5 -22.40 4.01 5.72
CA MET A 5 -21.88 3.74 4.37
C MET A 5 -22.95 3.10 3.46
N PRO A 6 -22.97 3.40 2.15
CA PRO A 6 -23.82 2.71 1.18
C PRO A 6 -23.51 1.20 1.12
N ALA A 7 -24.55 0.38 0.95
CA ALA A 7 -24.38 -1.05 0.76
C ALA A 7 -23.63 -1.32 -0.57
N GLN A 8 -22.53 -2.07 -0.50
CA GLN A 8 -21.70 -2.45 -1.64
C GLN A 8 -20.90 -3.72 -1.32
N GLU A 9 -20.48 -4.47 -2.35
CA GLU A 9 -19.71 -5.71 -2.23
C GLU A 9 -18.85 -5.87 -3.50
N GLN A 10 -17.67 -6.47 -3.35
CA GLN A 10 -16.83 -6.93 -4.46
C GLN A 10 -16.63 -8.44 -4.33
N ARG A 11 -16.72 -9.16 -5.47
CA ARG A 11 -16.64 -10.64 -5.49
C ARG A 11 -15.21 -11.19 -5.63
N VAL A 12 -14.22 -10.31 -5.67
CA VAL A 12 -12.81 -10.64 -5.83
C VAL A 12 -12.03 -10.12 -4.63
N GLN A 13 -10.99 -10.84 -4.24
CA GLN A 13 -10.02 -10.41 -3.24
C GLN A 13 -8.61 -10.61 -3.83
N PRO A 14 -7.71 -9.62 -3.69
CA PRO A 14 -7.93 -8.32 -3.04
C PRO A 14 -8.92 -7.42 -3.78
N GLY A 15 -9.62 -6.59 -3.03
CA GLY A 15 -10.61 -5.66 -3.57
C GLY A 15 -9.94 -4.46 -4.23
N ARG A 16 -10.68 -3.78 -5.11
CA ARG A 16 -10.21 -2.59 -5.84
C ARG A 16 -10.74 -1.33 -5.19
N GLU A 17 -9.85 -0.47 -4.75
CA GLU A 17 -10.23 0.79 -4.10
C GLU A 17 -10.97 1.71 -5.08
N SER A 18 -10.53 1.73 -6.33
CA SER A 18 -11.14 2.49 -7.41
C SER A 18 -12.61 2.14 -7.74
N GLU A 19 -13.16 1.05 -7.18
CA GLU A 19 -14.56 0.64 -7.34
C GLU A 19 -15.45 0.99 -6.12
N MET A 20 -14.87 1.54 -5.04
CA MET A 20 -15.59 1.87 -3.79
C MET A 20 -16.37 3.18 -3.84
N HIS A 21 -17.50 3.24 -3.13
CA HIS A 21 -18.38 4.41 -3.06
C HIS A 21 -18.89 4.69 -1.62
N PRO A 22 -18.48 5.80 -0.97
CA PRO A 22 -17.43 6.73 -1.42
C PRO A 22 -16.06 6.06 -1.47
N ALA A 23 -15.17 6.60 -2.31
CA ALA A 23 -13.77 6.22 -2.30
C ALA A 23 -13.14 6.57 -0.95
N PRO A 24 -12.20 5.75 -0.43
CA PRO A 24 -11.42 6.09 0.75
C PRO A 24 -10.68 7.41 0.60
N ILE A 25 -10.54 8.13 1.71
CA ILE A 25 -9.71 9.33 1.80
C ILE A 25 -8.32 8.88 2.26
N TYR A 26 -7.37 8.84 1.34
CA TYR A 26 -5.98 8.42 1.60
C TYR A 26 -4.98 9.58 1.60
N ASP A 27 -5.38 10.76 1.12
CA ASP A 27 -4.54 11.95 1.01
C ASP A 27 -5.22 13.15 1.68
N ASP A 28 -4.56 13.74 2.69
CA ASP A 28 -4.92 15.05 3.23
C ASP A 28 -3.98 16.13 2.66
N PRO A 29 -4.45 16.97 1.71
CA PRO A 29 -3.63 18.03 1.11
C PRO A 29 -3.24 19.13 2.11
N HIS A 30 -3.84 19.18 3.29
CA HIS A 30 -3.51 20.13 4.35
C HIS A 30 -2.44 19.63 5.32
N TYR A 31 -2.03 18.36 5.21
CA TYR A 31 -0.92 17.83 5.99
C TYR A 31 0.38 18.59 5.72
N LYS A 32 1.03 19.07 6.78
CA LYS A 32 2.29 19.82 6.71
C LYS A 32 3.44 18.89 7.05
N SER A 33 4.20 18.48 6.04
CA SER A 33 5.40 17.68 6.26
C SER A 33 6.51 18.49 6.94
N ALA A 34 7.37 17.78 7.68
CA ALA A 34 8.51 18.35 8.37
C ALA A 34 9.84 17.71 7.94
N GLY A 35 9.84 16.96 6.83
CA GLY A 35 11.01 16.25 6.30
C GLY A 35 11.49 15.12 7.22
N LYS A 36 10.56 14.49 7.96
CA LYS A 36 10.91 13.50 9.00
C LYS A 36 11.62 12.26 8.44
N LEU A 37 11.38 11.96 7.17
CA LEU A 37 11.89 10.78 6.49
C LEU A 37 12.78 11.14 5.31
N GLU A 38 13.33 12.36 5.30
CA GLU A 38 14.17 12.86 4.22
C GLU A 38 15.31 11.88 3.90
N GLY A 39 15.35 11.44 2.65
CA GLY A 39 16.35 10.50 2.14
C GLY A 39 16.23 9.07 2.69
N LYS A 40 15.19 8.71 3.45
CA LYS A 40 14.94 7.32 3.88
C LYS A 40 14.36 6.49 2.75
N VAL A 41 14.66 5.19 2.76
CA VAL A 41 14.06 4.21 1.84
C VAL A 41 13.11 3.30 2.60
N ALA A 42 11.86 3.21 2.18
CA ALA A 42 10.84 2.38 2.81
C ALA A 42 10.31 1.31 1.85
N LEU A 43 10.18 0.07 2.34
CA LEU A 43 9.45 -1.02 1.69
C LEU A 43 8.11 -1.24 2.42
N ILE A 44 6.99 -1.10 1.71
CA ILE A 44 5.63 -1.19 2.26
C ILE A 44 4.86 -2.27 1.52
N THR A 45 4.38 -3.29 2.22
CA THR A 45 3.53 -4.33 1.62
C THR A 45 2.05 -3.93 1.67
N GLY A 46 1.30 -4.21 0.60
CA GLY A 46 -0.07 -3.73 0.43
C GLY A 46 -0.13 -2.21 0.31
N GLY A 47 0.88 -1.61 -0.32
CA GLY A 47 1.07 -0.16 -0.38
C GLY A 47 0.25 0.54 -1.46
N ASP A 48 -0.50 -0.20 -2.27
CA ASP A 48 -1.29 0.22 -3.43
C ASP A 48 -2.67 0.79 -3.06
N SER A 49 -3.21 0.42 -1.90
CA SER A 49 -4.58 0.78 -1.47
C SER A 49 -4.69 0.88 0.06
N GLY A 50 -5.82 1.42 0.52
CA GLY A 50 -6.22 1.52 1.92
C GLY A 50 -5.19 2.20 2.83
N ILE A 51 -4.93 1.54 3.96
CA ILE A 51 -3.98 2.02 4.97
C ILE A 51 -2.56 2.07 4.41
N GLY A 52 -2.19 1.11 3.56
CA GLY A 52 -0.88 1.08 2.92
C GLY A 52 -0.69 2.27 1.98
N ARG A 53 -1.67 2.58 1.12
CA ARG A 53 -1.67 3.78 0.26
C ARG A 53 -1.51 5.07 1.07
N ALA A 54 -2.31 5.24 2.12
CA ALA A 54 -2.22 6.43 2.98
C ALA A 54 -0.83 6.55 3.64
N THR A 55 -0.25 5.42 4.07
CA THR A 55 1.11 5.37 4.63
C THR A 55 2.16 5.73 3.58
N THR A 56 2.07 5.15 2.38
CA THR A 56 2.94 5.43 1.23
C THR A 56 2.93 6.94 0.92
N ILE A 57 1.75 7.56 0.81
CA ILE A 57 1.63 9.00 0.51
C ILE A 57 2.16 9.87 1.65
N ALA A 58 1.87 9.53 2.91
CA ALA A 58 2.41 10.25 4.06
C ALA A 58 3.95 10.19 4.09
N PHE A 59 4.54 9.04 3.75
CA PHE A 59 5.99 8.90 3.70
C PHE A 59 6.62 9.69 2.55
N ALA A 60 5.96 9.71 1.39
CA ALA A 60 6.37 10.55 0.26
C ALA A 60 6.41 12.04 0.64
N LYS A 61 5.37 12.53 1.33
CA LYS A 61 5.33 13.92 1.82
C LYS A 61 6.47 14.24 2.79
N GLU A 62 6.91 13.26 3.57
CA GLU A 62 8.02 13.40 4.53
C GLU A 62 9.40 13.19 3.90
N GLY A 63 9.50 12.99 2.58
CA GLY A 63 10.76 12.94 1.83
C GLY A 63 11.37 11.55 1.65
N ALA A 64 10.58 10.49 1.85
CA ALA A 64 11.06 9.11 1.69
C ALA A 64 10.99 8.64 0.22
N LYS A 65 11.95 7.80 -0.18
CA LYS A 65 11.89 6.97 -1.39
C LYS A 65 11.18 5.66 -1.09
N LEU A 66 10.30 5.20 -1.96
CA LEU A 66 9.35 4.14 -1.63
C LEU A 66 9.50 2.93 -2.55
N ALA A 67 9.34 1.75 -1.99
CA ALA A 67 9.02 0.54 -2.73
C ALA A 67 7.71 -0.01 -2.16
N ILE A 68 6.74 -0.31 -3.02
CA ILE A 68 5.48 -0.91 -2.58
C ILE A 68 5.29 -2.28 -3.21
N VAL A 69 4.76 -3.21 -2.41
CA VAL A 69 4.35 -4.54 -2.85
C VAL A 69 2.84 -4.59 -2.94
N TYR A 70 2.31 -5.20 -4.00
CA TYR A 70 0.87 -5.42 -4.24
C TYR A 70 0.68 -6.67 -5.10
N LEU A 71 -0.53 -7.25 -5.12
CA LEU A 71 -0.76 -8.54 -5.76
C LEU A 71 -1.05 -8.38 -7.25
N GLU A 72 -2.16 -7.74 -7.59
CA GLU A 72 -2.62 -7.59 -8.98
C GLU A 72 -3.38 -6.31 -9.32
N GLU A 73 -3.51 -5.40 -8.35
CA GLU A 73 -4.29 -4.17 -8.39
C GLU A 73 -3.53 -3.05 -9.13
N ASP A 74 -3.08 -3.32 -10.36
CA ASP A 74 -2.21 -2.40 -11.12
C ASP A 74 -2.77 -0.98 -11.22
N ARG A 75 -4.10 -0.84 -11.34
CA ARG A 75 -4.73 0.48 -11.37
C ARG A 75 -4.51 1.23 -10.06
N ASP A 76 -4.78 0.59 -8.94
CA ASP A 76 -4.65 1.18 -7.60
C ASP A 76 -3.17 1.48 -7.26
N ALA A 77 -2.25 0.60 -7.67
CA ALA A 77 -0.82 0.82 -7.55
C ALA A 77 -0.33 2.03 -8.38
N ASN A 78 -0.84 2.19 -9.60
CA ASN A 78 -0.49 3.34 -10.44
C ASN A 78 -1.09 4.65 -9.93
N GLU A 79 -2.33 4.66 -9.42
CA GLU A 79 -2.92 5.85 -8.77
C GLU A 79 -2.09 6.28 -7.54
N THR A 80 -1.63 5.31 -6.75
CA THR A 80 -0.70 5.58 -5.64
C THR A 80 0.62 6.16 -6.12
N LYS A 81 1.20 5.58 -7.18
CA LYS A 81 2.44 6.07 -7.78
C LYS A 81 2.33 7.51 -8.26
N GLU A 82 1.27 7.86 -8.99
CA GLU A 82 1.03 9.23 -9.46
C GLU A 82 0.96 10.21 -8.28
N CYS A 83 0.31 9.82 -7.18
CA CYS A 83 0.23 10.64 -5.97
C CYS A 83 1.61 10.85 -5.32
N VAL A 84 2.42 9.80 -5.22
CA VAL A 84 3.78 9.86 -4.67
C VAL A 84 4.69 10.76 -5.52
N GLU A 85 4.65 10.60 -6.84
CA GLU A 85 5.43 11.40 -7.79
C GLU A 85 5.01 12.88 -7.74
N LYS A 86 3.72 13.17 -7.54
CA LYS A 86 3.20 14.54 -7.33
C LYS A 86 3.82 15.21 -6.09
N TYR A 87 4.14 14.45 -5.06
CA TYR A 87 4.85 14.94 -3.86
C TYR A 87 6.38 14.93 -4.01
N GLY A 88 6.90 14.62 -5.21
CA GLY A 88 8.32 14.72 -5.55
C GLY A 88 9.17 13.53 -5.07
N SER A 89 8.53 12.45 -4.61
CA SER A 89 9.23 11.24 -4.17
C SER A 89 9.27 10.18 -5.26
N GLU A 90 10.30 9.34 -5.22
CA GLU A 90 10.47 8.20 -6.12
C GLU A 90 9.75 6.97 -5.58
N ILE A 91 9.19 6.14 -6.48
CA ILE A 91 8.51 4.90 -6.11
C ILE A 91 8.80 3.74 -7.06
N LEU A 92 9.14 2.59 -6.47
CA LEU A 92 9.27 1.30 -7.12
C LEU A 92 8.03 0.44 -6.88
N LEU A 93 7.43 -0.07 -7.96
CA LEU A 93 6.28 -0.96 -7.93
C LEU A 93 6.74 -2.42 -8.02
N LEU A 94 6.39 -3.24 -7.02
CA LEU A 94 6.74 -4.66 -6.95
C LEU A 94 5.47 -5.51 -6.95
N LYS A 95 5.05 -5.96 -8.13
CA LYS A 95 3.88 -6.81 -8.31
C LYS A 95 4.19 -8.27 -8.03
N GLY A 96 3.42 -8.90 -7.14
CA GLY A 96 3.47 -10.34 -6.89
C GLY A 96 2.94 -10.74 -5.51
N ASP A 97 2.86 -12.05 -5.28
CA ASP A 97 2.34 -12.62 -4.04
C ASP A 97 3.38 -12.57 -2.92
N ILE A 98 3.15 -11.72 -1.91
CA ILE A 98 4.02 -11.59 -0.74
C ILE A 98 4.02 -12.84 0.17
N GLY A 99 3.01 -13.71 0.04
CA GLY A 99 2.97 -15.02 0.69
C GLY A 99 4.00 -16.01 0.12
N ASP A 100 4.47 -15.79 -1.11
CA ASP A 100 5.58 -16.55 -1.69
C ASP A 100 6.92 -16.10 -1.08
N VAL A 101 7.60 -17.04 -0.44
CA VAL A 101 8.85 -16.78 0.29
C VAL A 101 9.97 -16.26 -0.61
N ASP A 102 10.04 -16.73 -1.86
CA ASP A 102 11.09 -16.31 -2.79
C ASP A 102 10.77 -14.94 -3.39
N PHE A 103 9.50 -14.64 -3.64
CA PHE A 103 9.07 -13.28 -3.99
C PHE A 103 9.32 -12.29 -2.85
N ALA A 104 9.01 -12.65 -1.60
CA ALA A 104 9.29 -11.80 -0.44
C ALA A 104 10.79 -11.45 -0.31
N LYS A 105 11.67 -12.43 -0.52
CA LYS A 105 13.13 -12.20 -0.59
C LYS A 105 13.49 -11.27 -1.76
N LYS A 106 12.89 -11.50 -2.92
CA LYS A 106 13.11 -10.68 -4.13
C LYS A 106 12.71 -9.22 -3.90
N CYS A 107 11.62 -8.94 -3.20
CA CYS A 107 11.21 -7.55 -2.90
C CYS A 107 12.28 -6.77 -2.14
N VAL A 108 12.90 -7.40 -1.15
CA VAL A 108 13.99 -6.79 -0.38
C VAL A 108 15.22 -6.60 -1.26
N GLN A 109 15.58 -7.61 -2.05
CA GLN A 109 16.73 -7.55 -2.98
C GLN A 109 16.57 -6.46 -4.03
N ASP A 110 15.40 -6.37 -4.67
CA ASP A 110 15.11 -5.36 -5.69
C ASP A 110 15.10 -3.95 -5.09
N THR A 111 14.53 -3.79 -3.89
CA THR A 111 14.54 -2.50 -3.18
C THR A 111 15.98 -2.05 -2.90
N PHE A 112 16.82 -2.97 -2.41
CA PHE A 112 18.23 -2.69 -2.13
C PHE A 112 19.03 -2.44 -3.41
N ALA A 113 18.77 -3.20 -4.49
CA ALA A 113 19.43 -3.01 -5.77
C ALA A 113 19.06 -1.67 -6.42
N HIS A 114 17.82 -1.23 -6.27
CA HIS A 114 17.33 0.01 -6.86
C HIS A 114 17.78 1.25 -6.08
N TYR A 115 17.70 1.24 -4.74
CA TYR A 115 18.01 2.43 -3.92
C TYR A 115 19.36 2.36 -3.18
N GLY A 116 20.04 1.22 -3.21
CA GLY A 116 21.31 0.99 -2.49
C GLY A 116 21.15 0.79 -0.98
N LYS A 117 19.93 0.85 -0.44
CA LYS A 117 19.64 0.69 0.99
C LYS A 117 18.15 0.39 1.25
N LEU A 118 17.85 -0.02 2.48
CA LEU A 118 16.51 -0.12 3.05
C LEU A 118 16.55 0.37 4.50
N ASP A 119 15.82 1.42 4.84
CA ASP A 119 15.79 2.01 6.18
C ASP A 119 14.55 1.57 6.97
N ILE A 120 13.40 1.40 6.29
CA ILE A 120 12.09 1.20 6.93
C ILE A 120 11.36 0.03 6.24
N LEU A 121 10.78 -0.87 7.03
CA LEU A 121 9.91 -1.95 6.57
C LEU A 121 8.52 -1.80 7.20
N VAL A 122 7.47 -1.85 6.39
CA VAL A 122 6.07 -1.87 6.83
C VAL A 122 5.41 -3.14 6.29
N ASN A 123 5.19 -4.11 7.19
CA ASN A 123 4.41 -5.31 6.91
C ASN A 123 2.92 -5.00 7.12
N ASN A 124 2.19 -4.75 6.05
CA ASN A 124 0.80 -4.30 6.07
C ASN A 124 -0.11 -5.12 5.14
N ALA A 125 0.41 -5.79 4.11
CA ALA A 125 -0.41 -6.68 3.28
C ALA A 125 -1.12 -7.74 4.14
N GLY A 126 -2.38 -8.00 3.82
CA GLY A 126 -3.20 -8.98 4.52
C GLY A 126 -4.49 -9.28 3.78
N GLU A 127 -5.00 -10.48 4.00
CA GLU A 127 -6.31 -10.93 3.54
C GLU A 127 -7.18 -11.28 4.73
N GLN A 128 -8.49 -11.22 4.53
CA GLN A 128 -9.47 -11.64 5.51
C GLN A 128 -10.55 -12.46 4.83
N HIS A 129 -10.72 -13.69 5.32
CA HIS A 129 -11.74 -14.62 4.88
C HIS A 129 -12.77 -14.77 6.00
N THR A 130 -14.04 -14.47 5.71
CA THR A 130 -15.11 -14.58 6.73
C THR A 130 -15.50 -16.03 6.94
N ALA A 131 -15.43 -16.49 8.18
CA ALA A 131 -15.95 -17.77 8.64
C ALA A 131 -17.31 -17.57 9.33
N ALA A 132 -18.24 -18.53 9.19
CA ALA A 132 -19.54 -18.47 9.86
C ALA A 132 -19.38 -18.79 11.35
N GLU A 133 -18.62 -19.84 11.66
CA GLU A 133 -18.31 -20.26 13.02
C GLU A 133 -16.78 -20.29 13.24
N PRO A 134 -16.29 -20.14 14.48
CA PRO A 134 -14.86 -20.20 14.79
C PRO A 134 -14.18 -21.50 14.34
N GLU A 135 -14.92 -22.61 14.35
CA GLU A 135 -14.45 -23.94 13.93
C GLU A 135 -14.18 -24.04 12.42
N ASP A 136 -14.71 -23.12 11.61
CA ASP A 136 -14.51 -23.10 10.15
C ASP A 136 -13.18 -22.41 9.75
N ILE A 137 -12.44 -21.84 10.71
CA ILE A 137 -11.13 -21.23 10.46
C ILE A 137 -10.08 -22.35 10.33
N THR A 138 -9.58 -22.55 9.11
CA THR A 138 -8.53 -23.54 8.78
C THR A 138 -7.13 -22.98 8.80
#